data_AF-V5RQM0-F1
#
_entry.id   AF-V5RQM0-F1
#
_cell.length_a   1.000
_cell.length_b   1.000
_cell.length_c   1.000
_cell.angle_alpha   90.00
_cell.angle_beta   90.00
_cell.angle_gamma   90.00
#
_symmetry.space_group_name_H-M   'P 1'
#
loop_
_entity.id
_entity.type
_entity.pdbx_description
1 polymer ?
#
loop_
_entity_poly.entity_id
_entity_poly.type
_entity_poly.pdbx_seq_one_letter_code
_entity_poly.pdbx_strand_id
1 'polypeptide(L)'
;MYNQLAAPMLEDIREVLQEETQQFLRELVERANYPVHQTVIATGELSEHILDICRKQNIDLVICGNHNQSFFSRAACSAKSIVSSSQVDVLLVPLGGN
;
A
#
# COMPACT_ATOMS: atom_id res chain seq x y z
N MET A 1 -22.63 27.71 13.20
CA MET A 1 -22.61 28.07 11.77
C MET A 1 -21.27 27.82 11.06
N TYR A 2 -20.15 27.59 11.76
CA TYR A 2 -18.86 27.22 11.14
C TYR A 2 -18.74 25.72 10.79
N ASN A 3 -19.52 24.85 11.44
CA ASN A 3 -19.39 23.39 11.28
C ASN A 3 -20.06 22.83 10.01
N GLN A 4 -20.96 23.59 9.36
CA GLN A 4 -21.74 23.12 8.21
C GLN A 4 -21.04 23.34 6.86
N LEU A 5 -20.01 24.19 6.81
CA LEU A 5 -19.20 24.44 5.62
C LEU A 5 -17.84 23.71 5.67
N ALA A 6 -17.39 23.31 6.86
CA ALA A 6 -16.14 22.58 7.04
C ALA A 6 -16.22 21.14 6.51
N ALA A 7 -17.35 20.45 6.74
CA ALA A 7 -17.55 19.08 6.28
C ALA A 7 -17.47 18.92 4.74
N PRO A 8 -18.19 19.71 3.92
CA PRO A 8 -18.10 19.59 2.45
C PRO A 8 -16.72 19.97 1.93
N MET A 9 -16.06 21.02 2.45
CA MET A 9 -14.68 21.35 2.01
C MET A 9 -13.66 20.26 2.37
N LEU A 10 -13.83 19.58 3.50
CA LEU A 10 -12.99 18.44 3.88
C LEU A 10 -13.24 17.22 2.98
N GLU A 11 -14.48 17.05 2.52
CA GLU A 11 -14.84 16.01 1.56
C GLU A 11 -14.22 16.28 0.18
N ASP A 12 -14.28 17.52 -0.30
CA ASP A 12 -13.63 17.96 -1.54
C ASP A 12 -12.10 17.75 -1.48
N ILE A 13 -11.46 18.09 -0.35
CA ILE A 13 -10.01 17.86 -0.16
C ILE A 13 -9.69 16.36 -0.13
N ARG A 14 -10.54 15.54 0.50
CA ARG A 14 -10.34 14.09 0.55
C ARG A 14 -10.47 13.46 -0.83
N GLU A 15 -11.39 13.97 -1.64
CA GLU A 15 -11.59 13.55 -3.03
C GLU A 15 -10.35 13.88 -3.88
N VAL A 16 -9.84 15.12 -3.78
CA VAL A 16 -8.62 15.55 -4.49
C VAL A 16 -7.40 14.72 -4.08
N LEU A 17 -7.19 14.45 -2.79
CA LEU A 17 -6.07 13.61 -2.32
C LEU A 17 -6.17 12.16 -2.84
N GLN A 18 -7.40 11.65 -2.97
CA GLN A 18 -7.63 10.32 -3.54
C GLN A 18 -7.32 10.31 -5.04
N GLU A 19 -7.66 11.38 -5.77
CA GLU A 19 -7.29 11.55 -7.18
C GLU A 19 -5.78 11.61 -7.39
N GLU A 20 -5.04 12.34 -6.55
CA GLU A 20 -3.58 12.43 -6.61
C GLU A 20 -2.93 11.05 -6.41
N THR A 21 -3.38 10.28 -5.40
CA THR A 21 -2.83 8.95 -5.12
C THR A 21 -3.11 7.98 -6.27
N GLN A 22 -4.31 8.06 -6.85
CA GLN A 22 -4.69 7.28 -8.03
C GLN A 22 -3.85 7.66 -9.25
N GLN A 23 -3.58 8.96 -9.46
CA GLN A 23 -2.75 9.44 -10.55
C GLN A 23 -1.30 8.94 -10.42
N PHE A 24 -0.72 9.05 -9.23
CA PHE A 24 0.61 8.53 -8.95
C PHE A 24 0.71 7.02 -9.23
N LEU A 25 -0.30 6.25 -8.80
CA LEU A 25 -0.33 4.81 -9.04
C LEU A 25 -0.45 4.46 -10.53
N ARG A 26 -1.23 5.23 -11.30
CA ARG A 26 -1.32 5.07 -12.76
C ARG A 26 0.04 5.31 -13.44
N GLU A 27 0.73 6.38 -13.07
CA GLU A 27 2.06 6.68 -13.63
C GLU A 27 3.09 5.58 -13.31
N LEU A 28 3.02 4.97 -12.12
CA LEU A 28 3.86 3.82 -11.77
C LEU A 28 3.58 2.62 -12.68
N VAL A 29 2.31 2.31 -12.95
CA VAL A 29 1.92 1.22 -13.86
C VAL A 29 2.44 1.47 -15.27
N GLU A 30 2.29 2.69 -15.78
CA GLU A 30 2.78 3.06 -17.12
C GLU A 30 4.30 2.91 -17.25
N ARG A 31 5.05 3.18 -16.19
CA ARG A 31 6.52 3.08 -16.17
C ARG A 31 7.05 1.68 -15.85
N ALA A 32 6.22 0.77 -15.36
CA ALA A 32 6.64 -0.56 -14.90
C ALA A 32 7.21 -1.42 -16.04
N ASN A 33 6.87 -1.12 -17.29
CA ASN A 33 7.28 -1.89 -18.48
C ASN A 33 7.06 -3.41 -18.32
N TYR A 34 6.07 -3.79 -17.52
CA TYR A 34 5.67 -5.16 -17.20
C TYR A 34 4.15 -5.18 -16.95
N PRO A 35 3.41 -6.21 -17.39
CA PRO A 35 1.95 -6.26 -17.22
C PRO A 35 1.56 -6.25 -15.75
N VAL A 36 0.79 -5.23 -15.33
CA VAL A 36 0.22 -5.13 -13.99
C VAL A 36 -1.19 -5.71 -14.00
N HIS A 37 -1.40 -6.80 -13.26
CA HIS A 37 -2.71 -7.48 -13.19
C HIS A 37 -3.75 -6.67 -12.40
N GLN A 38 -3.33 -6.08 -11.28
CA GLN A 38 -4.20 -5.35 -10.38
C GLN A 38 -3.43 -4.26 -9.63
N THR A 39 -4.10 -3.13 -9.40
CA THR A 39 -3.66 -2.07 -8.50
C THR A 39 -4.64 -1.95 -7.34
N VAL A 40 -4.13 -1.66 -6.14
CA VAL A 40 -4.95 -1.53 -4.93
C VAL A 40 -4.50 -0.31 -4.15
N ILE A 41 -5.44 0.58 -3.83
CA ILE A 41 -5.25 1.62 -2.81
C ILE A 41 -6.02 1.16 -1.58
N ALA A 42 -5.29 0.95 -0.49
CA ALA A 42 -5.85 0.48 0.77
C ALA A 42 -5.67 1.53 1.86
N THR A 43 -6.67 1.65 2.72
CA THR A 43 -6.66 2.51 3.92
C THR A 43 -6.81 1.65 5.16
N GLY A 44 -6.20 2.06 6.27
CA GLY A 44 -6.18 1.27 7.51
C GLY A 44 -4.88 0.48 7.70
N GLU A 45 -4.98 -0.72 8.27
CA GLU A 45 -3.83 -1.54 8.63
C GLU A 45 -3.30 -2.31 7.40
N LEU A 46 -2.01 -2.12 7.09
CA LEU A 46 -1.39 -2.64 5.87
C LEU A 46 -1.20 -4.16 5.88
N SER A 47 -0.91 -4.75 7.04
CA SER A 47 -0.75 -6.20 7.20
C SER A 47 -2.00 -6.98 6.80
N GLU A 48 -3.17 -6.49 7.23
CA GLU A 48 -4.44 -7.16 7.03
C GLU A 48 -4.77 -7.21 5.54
N HIS A 49 -4.57 -6.09 4.84
CA HIS A 49 -4.77 -6.01 3.39
C HIS A 49 -3.81 -6.90 2.62
N ILE A 50 -2.52 -6.90 2.96
CA ILE A 50 -1.53 -7.76 2.29
C ILE A 50 -1.87 -9.25 2.53
N LEU A 51 -2.19 -9.63 3.77
CA LEU A 51 -2.59 -10.99 4.13
C LEU A 51 -3.82 -11.48 3.35
N ASP A 52 -4.84 -10.64 3.26
CA ASP A 52 -6.10 -10.96 2.58
C ASP A 52 -5.88 -11.17 1.08
N ILE A 53 -5.09 -10.29 0.45
CA ILE A 53 -4.72 -10.42 -0.98
C ILE A 53 -3.90 -11.70 -1.20
N CYS A 54 -2.89 -11.96 -0.38
CA CYS A 54 -2.04 -13.14 -0.53
C CYS A 54 -2.85 -14.43 -0.48
N ARG A 55 -3.80 -14.53 0.47
CA ARG A 55 -4.67 -15.70 0.63
C ARG A 55 -5.68 -15.86 -0.52
N LYS A 56 -6.24 -14.76 -1.02
CA LYS A 56 -7.25 -14.78 -2.09
C LYS A 56 -6.66 -15.03 -3.48
N GLN A 57 -5.43 -14.58 -3.71
CA GLN A 57 -4.82 -14.56 -5.03
C GLN A 57 -3.65 -15.55 -5.20
N ASN A 58 -3.37 -16.38 -4.18
CA ASN A 58 -2.25 -17.32 -4.19
C ASN A 58 -0.91 -16.64 -4.53
N ILE A 59 -0.66 -15.46 -3.93
CA ILE A 59 0.61 -14.77 -4.06
C ILE A 59 1.67 -15.55 -3.28
N ASP A 60 2.82 -15.80 -3.88
CA ASP A 60 3.94 -16.54 -3.31
C ASP A 60 5.14 -15.66 -2.93
N LEU A 61 5.23 -14.44 -3.47
CA LEU A 61 6.26 -13.46 -3.18
C LEU A 61 5.69 -12.05 -2.97
N VAL A 62 6.06 -11.41 -1.86
CA VAL A 62 5.77 -10.01 -1.56
C VAL A 62 7.07 -9.20 -1.59
N ILE A 63 7.12 -8.16 -2.42
CA ILE A 63 8.26 -7.24 -2.49
C ILE A 63 7.90 -5.92 -1.79
N CYS A 64 8.74 -5.46 -0.88
CA CYS A 64 8.57 -4.18 -0.20
C CYS A 64 9.81 -3.28 -0.36
N GLY A 65 9.61 -2.06 -0.86
CA GLY A 65 10.63 -1.01 -0.89
C GLY A 65 10.67 -0.21 0.42
N ASN A 66 11.84 0.31 0.81
CA ASN A 66 12.05 0.98 2.11
C ASN A 66 12.71 2.36 2.00
N HIS A 67 12.14 3.39 2.64
CA HIS A 67 12.78 4.70 2.88
C HIS A 67 12.97 5.07 4.37
N ASN A 68 12.55 4.24 5.35
CA ASN A 68 12.93 4.35 6.77
C ASN A 68 12.46 3.13 7.60
N GLN A 69 13.15 2.81 8.71
CA GLN A 69 12.88 1.61 9.57
C GLN A 69 11.42 1.45 10.08
N SER A 70 10.59 2.50 10.04
CA SER A 70 9.18 2.46 10.48
C SER A 70 8.25 1.63 9.58
N PHE A 71 8.65 1.34 8.32
CA PHE A 71 7.96 0.35 7.51
C PHE A 71 8.44 -1.06 7.82
N PHE A 72 9.70 -1.25 8.21
CA PHE A 72 10.19 -2.56 8.69
C PHE A 72 9.51 -2.96 9.98
N SER A 73 9.31 -2.10 10.97
CA SER A 73 8.60 -2.51 12.20
C SER A 73 7.13 -2.82 11.96
N ARG A 74 6.45 -2.09 11.07
CA ARG A 74 5.07 -2.39 10.68
C ARG A 74 5.03 -3.61 9.78
N ALA A 75 5.62 -3.56 8.60
CA ALA A 75 5.66 -4.68 7.66
C ALA A 75 6.34 -5.93 8.22
N ALA A 76 7.25 -5.88 9.20
CA ALA A 76 7.81 -7.08 9.86
C ALA A 76 6.98 -7.56 11.06
N CYS A 77 6.21 -6.70 11.74
CA CYS A 77 5.19 -7.14 12.70
C CYS A 77 4.01 -7.80 11.94
N SER A 78 3.62 -7.19 10.82
CA SER A 78 2.75 -7.74 9.78
C SER A 78 3.31 -9.03 9.17
N ALA A 79 4.59 -9.03 8.79
CA ALA A 79 5.24 -10.18 8.17
C ALA A 79 5.49 -11.30 9.15
N LYS A 80 5.63 -11.04 10.46
CA LYS A 80 5.57 -12.14 11.44
C LYS A 80 4.24 -12.87 11.38
N SER A 81 3.13 -12.16 11.19
CA SER A 81 1.80 -12.77 10.99
C SER A 81 1.61 -13.37 9.59
N ILE A 82 2.17 -12.76 8.53
CA ILE A 82 2.16 -13.29 7.14
C ILE A 82 3.04 -14.53 7.01
N VAL A 83 4.30 -14.46 7.44
CA VAL A 83 5.26 -15.56 7.41
C VAL A 83 4.81 -16.70 8.33
N SER A 84 4.20 -16.43 9.49
CA SER A 84 3.69 -17.51 10.37
C SER A 84 2.36 -18.12 9.93
N SER A 85 1.55 -17.42 9.13
CA SER A 85 0.20 -17.89 8.75
C SER A 85 -0.03 -18.14 7.25
N SER A 86 0.84 -17.68 6.35
CA SER A 86 0.60 -17.74 4.90
C SER A 86 1.74 -18.35 4.06
N GLN A 87 2.90 -18.71 4.62
CA GLN A 87 4.02 -19.32 3.86
C GLN A 87 4.46 -18.50 2.61
N VAL A 88 4.29 -17.16 2.64
CA VAL A 88 4.65 -16.29 1.51
C VAL A 88 6.03 -15.69 1.76
N ASP A 89 6.91 -15.75 0.76
CA ASP A 89 8.24 -15.17 0.84
C ASP A 89 8.16 -13.65 0.77
N VAL A 90 8.97 -12.96 1.58
CA VAL A 90 9.00 -11.49 1.63
C VAL A 90 10.40 -11.00 1.28
N LEU A 91 10.53 -10.28 0.16
CA LEU A 91 11.75 -9.62 -0.28
C LEU A 91 11.73 -8.14 0.11
N LEU A 92 12.65 -7.75 0.97
CA LEU A 92 12.84 -6.35 1.37
C LEU A 92 13.94 -5.71 0.54
N VAL A 93 13.59 -4.64 -0.18
CA VAL A 93 14.50 -3.88 -1.03
C VAL A 93 14.79 -2.54 -0.36
N PRO A 94 16.02 -2.29 0.11
CA PRO A 94 16.38 -0.97 0.62
C PRO A 94 16.38 0.03 -0.55
N LEU A 95 15.64 1.14 -0.40
CA LEU A 95 15.69 2.25 -1.35
C LEU A 95 16.66 3.27 -0.79
N GLY A 96 17.89 3.28 -1.31
CA GLY A 96 18.86 4.32 -1.03
C GLY A 96 18.47 5.63 -1.72
N GLY A 97 18.66 6.75 -1.04
CA GLY A 97 18.78 8.04 -1.73
C GLY A 97 20.18 8.14 -2.34
N ASN A 98 20.27 8.51 -3.62
CA ASN A 98 21.53 8.96 -4.20
C ASN A 98 21.96 10.28 -3.56
#